data_AF-A0AAE2BHK4-F1
#
_entry.id   AF-A0AAE2BHK4-F1
#
_cell.length_a   1.000
_cell.length_b   1.000
_cell.length_c   1.000
_cell.angle_alpha   90.00
_cell.angle_beta   90.00
_cell.angle_gamma   90.00
#
_symmetry.space_group_name_H-M   'P 1'
#
loop_
_entity.id
_entity.type
_entity.pdbx_description
1 polymer ?
#
loop_
_entity_poly.entity_id
_entity_poly.type
_entity_poly.pdbx_seq_one_letter_code
_entity_poly.pdbx_strand_id
1 'polypeptide(L)'
;MIQHLKNKLGLAKGVCVDELPNILWAYRTTPRTSTEESLFTLSYGMEAMAPTEIGELSWRAKHYNLTFNAQGLRMNLDFIDEVREIAAARAAMYKARMSKTHNSKVRPRNF
;
A
#
# COMPACT_ATOMS: atom_id res chain seq x y z
N MET A 1 -2.70 10.79 6.33
CA MET A 1 -1.49 10.61 5.50
C MET A 1 -1.67 11.09 4.05
N ILE A 2 -2.65 10.56 3.28
CA ILE A 2 -2.87 10.94 1.85
C ILE A 2 -3.16 12.44 1.65
N GLN A 3 -3.92 13.07 2.55
CA GLN A 3 -4.20 14.50 2.49
C GLN A 3 -2.95 15.36 2.69
N HIS A 4 -2.01 14.89 3.51
CA HIS A 4 -0.75 15.57 3.79
C HIS A 4 0.19 15.49 2.57
N LEU A 5 0.21 14.33 1.89
CA LEU A 5 0.91 14.14 0.62
C LEU A 5 0.35 15.05 -0.49
N LYS A 6 -0.98 15.15 -0.60
CA LYS A 6 -1.63 16.07 -1.55
C LYS A 6 -1.26 17.53 -1.31
N ASN A 7 -1.21 17.95 -0.04
CA ASN A 7 -0.85 19.31 0.32
C ASN A 7 0.63 19.63 0.02
N LYS A 8 1.55 18.68 0.25
CA LYS A 8 2.96 18.83 -0.14
C LYS A 8 3.14 18.94 -1.66
N LEU A 9 2.47 18.08 -2.43
CA LEU A 9 2.50 18.10 -3.90
C LEU A 9 1.98 19.43 -4.49
N GLY A 10 0.97 20.04 -3.88
CA GLY A 10 0.42 21.32 -4.32
C GLY A 10 1.38 22.51 -4.16
N LEU A 11 2.27 22.46 -3.16
CA LEU A 11 3.25 23.51 -2.86
C LEU A 11 4.56 23.34 -3.66
N ALA A 12 4.87 22.11 -4.06
CA ALA A 12 6.18 21.69 -4.56
C ALA A 12 6.27 21.59 -6.09
N LYS A 13 5.59 22.44 -6.88
CA LYS A 13 5.49 22.31 -8.36
C LYS A 13 6.83 22.09 -9.12
N GLY A 14 7.99 22.40 -8.54
CA GLY A 14 9.33 22.01 -9.03
C GLY A 14 10.11 21.00 -8.17
N VAL A 15 9.88 20.96 -6.86
CA VAL A 15 10.50 20.01 -5.90
C VAL A 15 9.88 18.59 -5.98
N CYS A 16 8.73 18.47 -6.64
CA CYS A 16 7.98 17.23 -6.80
C CYS A 16 8.78 16.12 -7.51
N VAL A 17 9.74 16.46 -8.38
CA VAL A 17 10.57 15.45 -9.07
C VAL A 17 11.53 14.78 -8.09
N ASP A 18 12.15 15.57 -7.20
CA ASP A 18 13.10 15.06 -6.20
C ASP A 18 12.39 14.24 -5.11
N GLU A 19 11.14 14.57 -4.77
CA GLU A 19 10.34 13.80 -3.80
C GLU A 19 9.64 12.58 -4.42
N LEU A 20 9.61 12.45 -5.75
CA LEU A 20 8.87 11.39 -6.44
C LEU A 20 9.24 9.97 -5.98
N PRO A 21 10.53 9.61 -5.77
CA PRO A 21 10.90 8.28 -5.27
C PRO A 21 10.29 8.00 -3.90
N ASN A 22 10.29 8.99 -2.99
CA ASN A 22 9.74 8.85 -1.65
C ASN A 22 8.20 8.72 -1.67
N ILE A 23 7.54 9.48 -2.55
CA ILE A 23 6.09 9.40 -2.74
C ILE A 23 5.69 8.01 -3.27
N LEU A 24 6.40 7.54 -4.30
CA LEU A 24 6.18 6.20 -4.87
C LEU A 24 6.45 5.10 -3.84
N TRP A 25 7.49 5.26 -3.02
CA TRP A 25 7.79 4.34 -1.94
C TRP A 25 6.62 4.26 -0.95
N ALA A 26 6.22 5.40 -0.38
CA ALA A 26 5.11 5.46 0.57
C ALA A 26 3.80 4.91 -0.03
N TYR A 27 3.53 5.22 -1.30
CA TYR A 27 2.37 4.70 -2.03
C TYR A 27 2.38 3.17 -2.13
N ARG A 28 3.56 2.56 -2.32
CA ARG A 28 3.72 1.12 -2.47
C ARG A 28 3.68 0.38 -1.12
N THR A 29 4.25 0.96 -0.07
CA THR A 29 4.41 0.29 1.23
C THR A 29 3.30 0.59 2.23
N THR A 30 2.45 1.59 1.99
CA THR A 30 1.33 1.89 2.90
C THR A 30 0.11 1.01 2.60
N PRO A 31 -0.44 0.30 3.60
CA PRO A 31 -1.69 -0.43 3.47
C PRO A 31 -2.86 0.44 3.01
N ARG A 32 -3.72 -0.08 2.13
CA ARG A 32 -4.90 0.64 1.67
C ARG A 32 -6.13 0.29 2.48
N THR A 33 -6.99 1.26 2.74
CA THR A 33 -8.29 1.02 3.39
C THR A 33 -9.21 0.09 2.60
N SER A 34 -9.01 -0.04 1.28
CA SER A 34 -9.81 -0.90 0.41
C SER A 34 -9.39 -2.36 0.44
N THR A 35 -8.11 -2.64 0.66
CA THR A 35 -7.54 -4.01 0.60
C THR A 35 -6.99 -4.48 1.95
N GLU A 36 -6.77 -3.55 2.88
CA GLU A 36 -6.00 -3.69 4.13
C GLU A 36 -4.52 -4.09 3.94
N GLU A 37 -4.12 -4.37 2.71
CA GLU A 37 -2.75 -4.70 2.31
C GLU A 37 -2.05 -3.56 1.58
N SER A 38 -0.71 -3.55 1.63
CA SER A 38 0.12 -2.65 0.81
C SER A 38 0.29 -3.20 -0.61
N LEU A 39 0.55 -2.34 -1.60
CA LEU A 39 0.79 -2.80 -2.97
C LEU A 39 2.07 -3.63 -3.09
N PHE A 40 3.07 -3.33 -2.27
CA PHE A 40 4.31 -4.09 -2.21
C PHE A 40 4.02 -5.52 -1.72
N THR A 41 3.23 -5.67 -0.65
CA THR A 41 2.80 -6.98 -0.12
C THR A 41 2.07 -7.79 -1.18
N LEU A 42 1.14 -7.17 -1.92
CA LEU A 42 0.40 -7.88 -2.97
C LEU A 42 1.28 -8.30 -4.17
N SER A 43 2.37 -7.56 -4.42
CA SER A 43 3.28 -7.84 -5.53
C SER A 43 4.32 -8.90 -5.17
N TYR A 44 4.92 -8.80 -3.99
CA TYR A 44 6.09 -9.58 -3.57
C TYR A 44 5.82 -10.57 -2.42
N GLY A 45 4.61 -10.55 -1.84
CA GLY A 45 4.20 -11.46 -0.76
C GLY A 45 4.71 -11.11 0.61
N MET A 46 5.44 -10.01 0.77
CA MET A 46 6.01 -9.60 2.05
C MET A 46 5.90 -8.10 2.27
N GLU A 47 5.91 -7.67 3.52
CA GLU A 47 6.00 -6.26 3.86
C GLU A 47 7.40 -5.73 3.54
N ALA A 48 7.47 -4.57 2.88
CA ALA A 48 8.74 -3.88 2.64
C ALA A 48 9.26 -3.22 3.92
N MET A 49 10.58 -3.22 4.11
CA MET A 49 11.21 -2.37 5.13
C MET A 49 10.98 -0.89 4.83
N ALA A 50 10.55 -0.10 5.80
CA ALA A 50 10.40 1.34 5.59
C ALA A 50 11.79 2.02 5.45
N PRO A 51 11.92 3.15 4.74
CA PRO A 51 13.23 3.80 4.57
C PRO A 51 13.81 4.27 5.91
N THR A 52 12.95 4.67 6.85
CA THR A 52 13.33 4.97 8.23
C THR A 52 13.93 3.76 8.94
N GLU A 53 13.45 2.55 8.66
CA GLU A 53 13.99 1.31 9.25
C GLU A 53 15.36 0.91 8.67
N ILE A 54 15.73 1.45 7.50
CA ILE A 54 17.03 1.23 6.86
C ILE A 54 18.05 2.23 7.40
N GLY A 55 17.65 3.50 7.56
CA GLY A 55 18.53 4.58 8.03
C GLY A 55 18.77 4.57 9.53
N GLU A 56 17.75 4.24 10.33
CA GLU A 56 17.93 3.91 11.73
C GLU A 56 18.18 2.41 11.82
N LEU A 57 19.12 1.98 12.67
CA LEU A 57 19.42 0.56 12.92
C LEU A 57 18.20 -0.14 13.57
N SER A 58 17.14 -0.34 12.79
CA SER A 58 15.88 -0.92 13.21
C SER A 58 16.11 -2.33 13.74
N TRP A 59 15.15 -2.84 14.50
CA TRP A 59 15.25 -4.20 15.02
C TRP A 59 15.45 -5.22 13.89
N ARG A 60 14.72 -5.07 12.77
CA ARG A 60 14.85 -5.92 11.59
C ARG A 60 16.24 -5.81 10.94
N ALA A 61 16.82 -4.61 10.86
CA ALA A 61 18.17 -4.41 10.32
C ALA A 61 19.26 -5.02 11.23
N LYS A 62 19.15 -4.83 12.56
CA LYS A 62 20.10 -5.35 13.55
C LYS A 62 20.10 -6.88 13.66
N HIS A 63 18.93 -7.49 13.50
CA HIS A 63 18.76 -8.94 13.64
C HIS A 63 18.57 -9.63 12.28
N TYR A 64 19.05 -9.00 11.20
CA TYR A 64 19.00 -9.60 9.88
C TYR A 64 19.76 -10.93 9.86
N ASN A 65 19.08 -11.99 9.46
CA ASN A 65 19.67 -13.30 9.26
C ASN A 65 19.20 -13.85 7.92
N LEU A 66 20.17 -14.14 7.04
CA LEU A 66 19.89 -14.58 5.67
C LEU A 66 19.05 -15.87 5.63
N THR A 67 19.38 -16.84 6.49
CA THR A 67 18.70 -18.15 6.51
C THR A 67 17.25 -18.02 6.95
N PHE A 68 17.00 -17.31 8.06
CA PHE A 68 15.64 -17.08 8.54
C PHE A 68 14.84 -16.22 7.56
N ASN A 69 15.45 -15.22 6.94
CA ASN A 69 14.80 -14.40 5.92
C ASN A 69 14.41 -15.24 4.70
N ALA A 70 15.29 -16.13 4.23
CA ALA A 70 15.00 -17.03 3.11
C ALA A 70 13.87 -18.01 3.42
N GLN A 71 13.83 -18.55 4.65
CA GLN A 71 12.73 -19.40 5.12
C GLN A 71 11.41 -18.62 5.20
N GLY A 72 11.43 -17.42 5.77
CA GLY A 72 10.27 -16.52 5.83
C GLY A 72 9.75 -16.18 4.45
N LEU A 73 10.63 -15.89 3.49
CA LEU A 73 10.24 -15.60 2.11
C LEU A 73 9.54 -16.79 1.43
N ARG A 74 9.98 -18.02 1.68
CA ARG A 74 9.31 -19.22 1.17
C ARG A 74 7.88 -19.34 1.72
N MET A 75 7.72 -19.21 3.04
CA MET A 75 6.39 -19.24 3.66
C MET A 75 5.50 -18.12 3.09
N ASN A 76 6.03 -16.92 2.94
CA ASN A 76 5.29 -15.81 2.34
C ASN A 76 4.79 -16.12 0.92
N LEU A 77 5.59 -16.82 0.11
CA LEU A 77 5.19 -17.27 -1.22
C LEU A 77 4.11 -18.35 -1.18
N ASP A 78 4.11 -19.21 -0.16
CA ASP A 78 3.06 -20.23 0.00
C ASP A 78 1.69 -19.60 0.34
N PHE A 79 1.68 -18.45 1.04
CA PHE A 79 0.45 -17.76 1.48
C PHE A 79 0.06 -16.55 0.63
N ILE A 80 0.89 -16.11 -0.32
CA ILE A 80 0.66 -14.87 -1.08
C ILE A 80 -0.68 -14.88 -1.83
N ASP A 81 -1.08 -16.03 -2.37
CA ASP A 81 -2.32 -16.14 -3.13
C ASP A 81 -3.54 -16.02 -2.21
N GLU A 82 -3.49 -16.56 -1.00
CA GLU A 82 -4.53 -16.35 0.01
C GLU A 82 -4.66 -14.87 0.38
N VAL A 83 -3.53 -14.19 0.61
CA VAL A 83 -3.50 -12.74 0.88
C VAL A 83 -4.12 -11.95 -0.27
N ARG A 84 -3.81 -12.31 -1.52
CA ARG A 84 -4.37 -11.66 -2.72
C ARG A 84 -5.86 -11.89 -2.86
N GLU A 85 -6.35 -13.10 -2.62
CA GLU A 85 -7.77 -13.41 -2.66
C GLU A 85 -8.56 -12.63 -1.60
N ILE A 86 -8.05 -12.58 -0.36
CA ILE A 86 -8.66 -11.78 0.71
C ILE A 86 -8.68 -10.29 0.33
N ALA A 87 -7.56 -9.77 -0.18
CA ALA A 87 -7.46 -8.38 -0.62
C ALA A 87 -8.43 -8.06 -1.77
N ALA A 88 -8.59 -8.97 -2.73
CA ALA A 88 -9.52 -8.83 -3.86
C ALA A 88 -10.98 -8.82 -3.37
N ALA A 89 -11.34 -9.72 -2.46
CA ALA A 89 -12.67 -9.75 -1.85
C ALA A 89 -12.99 -8.44 -1.11
N ARG A 90 -12.05 -7.93 -0.29
CA ARG A 90 -12.18 -6.64 0.39
C ARG A 90 -12.33 -5.48 -0.59
N ALA A 91 -11.51 -5.44 -1.64
CA ALA A 91 -11.58 -4.40 -2.66
C ALA A 91 -12.94 -4.39 -3.38
N ALA A 92 -13.47 -5.57 -3.70
CA ALA A 92 -14.78 -5.72 -4.30
C ALA A 92 -15.90 -5.19 -3.38
N MET A 93 -15.87 -5.57 -2.09
CA MET A 93 -16.83 -5.08 -1.09
C MET A 93 -16.73 -3.55 -0.92
N TYR A 94 -15.52 -3.01 -0.85
CA TYR A 94 -15.29 -1.57 -0.76
C TYR A 94 -15.86 -0.84 -1.98
N LYS A 95 -15.58 -1.33 -3.19
CA LYS A 95 -16.11 -0.76 -4.44
C LYS A 95 -17.63 -0.80 -4.48
N ALA A 96 -18.25 -1.90 -4.06
CA ALA A 96 -19.70 -2.03 -4.00
C ALA A 96 -20.33 -1.01 -3.04
N ARG A 97 -19.75 -0.83 -1.85
CA ARG A 97 -20.19 0.18 -0.88
C ARG A 97 -20.10 1.59 -1.46
N MET A 98 -18.96 1.94 -2.07
CA MET A 98 -18.76 3.25 -2.70
C MET A 98 -19.73 3.49 -3.86
N SER A 99 -19.97 2.49 -4.71
CA SER A 99 -20.93 2.59 -5.81
C SER A 99 -22.35 2.81 -5.29
N LYS A 100 -22.78 2.08 -4.25
CA LYS A 100 -24.09 2.27 -3.63
C LYS A 100 -24.27 3.68 -3.08
N THR A 101 -23.28 4.20 -2.34
CA THR A 101 -23.31 5.57 -1.79
C THR A 101 -23.28 6.64 -2.88
N HIS A 102 -22.55 6.41 -3.96
CA HIS A 102 -22.53 7.32 -5.10
C HIS A 102 -23.89 7.34 -5.78
N ASN A 103 -24.42 6.18 -6.16
CA ASN A 103 -25.69 6.04 -6.88
C ASN A 103 -26.88 6.58 -6.08
N SER A 104 -26.87 6.48 -4.74
CA SER A 104 -27.92 7.08 -3.90
C SER A 104 -27.92 8.61 -3.92
N LYS A 105 -26.81 9.25 -4.32
CA LYS A 105 -26.66 10.71 -4.38
C LYS A 105 -26.84 11.27 -5.80
N VAL A 106 -26.77 10.42 -6.82
CA VAL A 106 -26.98 10.83 -8.20
C VAL A 106 -28.47 11.02 -8.44
N ARG A 107 -28.87 12.22 -8.89
CA ARG A 107 -30.23 12.45 -9.37
C ARG A 107 -30.37 11.91 -10.79
N PRO A 108 -31.42 11.13 -11.10
CA PRO A 108 -31.67 10.70 -12.46
C PRO A 108 -31.87 11.93 -13.35
N ARG A 109 -31.14 11.98 -14.46
CA ARG A 109 -31.25 13.02 -15.48
C ARG A 109 -32.01 12.44 -16.66
N ASN A 110 -33.19 12.97 -16.93
CA ASN A 110 -33.95 12.67 -18.13
C ASN A 110 -33.43 13.58 -19.27
N PHE A 111 -33.26 13.01 -20.46
CA PHE A 111 -32.91 13.73 -21.69
C PHE A 111 -34.16 13.88 -22.56
#